data_AF-A0A7Z9KGC2-F1
#
_entry.id   AF-A0A7Z9KGC2-F1
#
_cell.length_a   1.000
_cell.length_b   1.000
_cell.length_c   1.000
_cell.angle_alpha   90.00
_cell.angle_beta   90.00
_cell.angle_gamma   90.00
#
_symmetry.space_group_name_H-M   'P 1'
#
loop_
_entity.id
_entity.type
_entity.pdbx_description
1 polymer ?
#
loop_
_entity_poly.entity_id
_entity_poly.type
_entity_poly.pdbx_seq_one_letter_code
_entity_poly.pdbx_strand_id
1 'polypeptide(L)'
;MDSTFDGGEISVSGGSCEDSLNFIRASGFIRKISVQSSANDAIDADFSRLDVKEIIVESAGNDCLDLSAGYYNLAEIKLSGCKDKALSAGERSRVAVHAAQISGSHIGFATKDSSLLYLNEVQIDRSSVVICLDAHRKKQEYRGGVIVLKKDIGCTKNRVDAYSKIERNSHSTCLHVTEFNGVELCTQKDGITYYYELERPSGYNWYLQYYKNKAIKKMDAEVESSARRCIGNDTCSFKVKWNVLPAGYWTGEVHSQYGKMAETYVDLDRLGYAE
;
A
#
# COMPACT_ATOMS: atom_id res chain seq x y z
N MET A 1 -10.81 13.66 16.52
CA MET A 1 -11.99 13.28 15.71
C MET A 1 -11.46 12.53 14.52
N ASP A 2 -12.03 11.37 14.22
CA ASP A 2 -11.62 10.59 13.05
C ASP A 2 -12.39 11.12 11.84
N SER A 3 -11.75 11.08 10.66
CA SER A 3 -12.32 11.66 9.44
C SER A 3 -12.57 10.57 8.40
N THR A 4 -13.71 10.66 7.70
CA THR A 4 -14.04 9.75 6.60
C THR A 4 -14.35 10.55 5.34
N PHE A 5 -13.72 10.15 4.24
CA PHE A 5 -13.89 10.75 2.92
C PHE A 5 -14.63 9.79 1.99
N ASP A 6 -15.50 10.34 1.14
CA ASP A 6 -16.23 9.59 0.10
C ASP A 6 -16.14 10.34 -1.25
N GLY A 7 -14.93 10.77 -1.59
CA GLY A 7 -14.58 11.55 -2.78
C GLY A 7 -14.15 12.98 -2.46
N GLY A 8 -14.29 13.87 -3.45
CA GLY A 8 -13.92 15.28 -3.33
C GLY A 8 -12.45 15.57 -3.66
N GLU A 9 -12.12 16.86 -3.69
CA GLU A 9 -10.78 17.35 -4.01
C GLU A 9 -10.29 18.29 -2.91
N ILE A 10 -9.02 18.17 -2.56
CA ILE A 10 -8.33 19.01 -1.58
C ILE A 10 -7.23 19.78 -2.30
N SER A 11 -7.16 21.09 -2.10
CA SER A 11 -6.11 21.94 -2.66
C SER A 11 -5.53 22.83 -1.57
N VAL A 12 -4.21 22.79 -1.41
CA VAL A 12 -3.44 23.58 -0.44
C VAL A 12 -2.31 24.30 -1.16
N SER A 13 -2.10 25.57 -0.83
CA SER A 13 -1.02 26.38 -1.42
C SER A 13 -0.34 27.23 -0.36
N GLY A 14 0.99 27.25 -0.35
CA GLY A 14 1.76 28.15 0.52
C GLY A 14 1.70 27.80 2.00
N GLY A 15 1.55 26.51 2.34
CA GLY A 15 1.51 26.07 3.73
C GLY A 15 2.85 26.30 4.43
N SER A 16 2.81 26.98 5.58
CA SER A 16 4.01 27.38 6.34
C SER A 16 4.24 26.57 7.61
N CYS A 17 3.32 25.65 7.93
CA CYS A 17 3.42 24.76 9.08
C CYS A 17 4.44 23.63 8.80
N GLU A 18 4.63 22.75 9.79
CA GLU A 18 5.38 21.50 9.60
C GLU A 18 4.78 20.67 8.45
N ASP A 19 3.46 20.51 8.45
CA ASP A 19 2.73 19.85 7.38
C ASP A 19 1.77 20.84 6.72
N SER A 20 1.75 20.89 5.38
CA SER A 20 0.73 21.65 4.66
C SER A 20 -0.65 20.99 4.74
N LEU A 21 -0.68 19.65 4.75
CA LEU A 21 -1.88 18.85 4.92
C LEU A 21 -1.53 17.61 5.76
N ASN A 22 -2.20 17.44 6.90
CA ASN A 22 -2.00 16.27 7.76
C ASN A 22 -3.31 15.50 7.94
N PHE A 23 -3.27 14.20 7.61
CA PHE A 23 -4.35 13.25 7.86
C PHE A 23 -4.05 12.40 9.10
N ILE A 24 -4.81 12.59 10.18
CA ILE A 24 -4.68 11.78 11.40
C ILE A 24 -5.93 10.91 11.58
N ARG A 25 -5.76 9.58 11.58
CA ARG A 25 -6.86 8.61 11.67
C ARG A 25 -7.98 8.92 10.67
N ALA A 26 -7.56 9.15 9.43
CA ALA A 26 -8.45 9.38 8.31
C ALA A 26 -8.72 8.08 7.55
N SER A 27 -9.89 7.97 6.94
CA SER A 27 -10.29 6.81 6.16
C SER A 27 -11.07 7.19 4.91
N GLY A 28 -11.06 6.32 3.90
CA GLY A 28 -11.96 6.40 2.75
C GLY A 28 -11.30 6.93 1.48
N PHE A 29 -12.13 7.40 0.55
CA PHE A 29 -11.72 7.72 -0.81
C PHE A 29 -11.58 9.23 -1.03
N ILE A 30 -10.53 9.65 -1.72
CA ILE A 30 -10.30 11.04 -2.13
C ILE A 30 -10.01 11.07 -3.63
N ARG A 31 -10.71 11.93 -4.38
CA ARG A 31 -10.53 12.01 -5.84
C ARG A 31 -9.21 12.69 -6.21
N LYS A 32 -8.87 13.79 -5.53
CA LYS A 32 -7.65 14.53 -5.82
C LYS A 32 -7.11 15.24 -4.58
N ILE A 33 -5.80 15.21 -4.42
CA ILE A 33 -5.07 16.07 -3.49
C ILE A 33 -4.04 16.85 -4.28
N SER A 34 -4.02 18.17 -4.13
CA SER A 34 -3.04 19.06 -4.74
C SER A 34 -2.39 19.93 -3.69
N VAL A 35 -1.07 19.88 -3.55
CA VAL A 35 -0.31 20.75 -2.64
C VAL A 35 0.77 21.48 -3.43
N GLN A 36 0.81 22.81 -3.32
CA GLN A 36 1.79 23.64 -3.99
C GLN A 36 2.56 24.51 -2.98
N SER A 37 3.88 24.54 -3.09
CA SER A 37 4.76 25.39 -2.27
C SER A 37 4.58 25.17 -0.76
N SER A 38 4.83 23.95 -0.27
CA SER A 38 4.94 23.70 1.17
C SER A 38 6.30 24.15 1.70
N ALA A 39 6.33 24.83 2.85
CA ALA A 39 7.58 25.21 3.51
C ALA A 39 8.35 24.02 4.08
N ASN A 40 7.66 22.92 4.40
CA ASN A 40 8.21 21.70 5.00
C ASN A 40 7.55 20.48 4.31
N ASP A 41 6.90 19.58 5.07
CA ASP A 41 6.23 18.41 4.51
C ASP A 41 4.95 18.85 3.80
N ALA A 42 4.69 18.32 2.60
CA ALA A 42 3.51 18.70 1.84
C ALA A 42 2.27 17.94 2.31
N ILE A 43 2.39 16.61 2.45
CA ILE A 43 1.32 15.75 2.91
C ILE A 43 1.92 14.78 3.94
N ASP A 44 1.36 14.79 5.14
CA ASP A 44 1.57 13.77 6.16
C ASP A 44 0.28 12.96 6.34
N ALA A 45 0.40 11.64 6.47
CA ALA A 45 -0.72 10.81 6.89
C ALA A 45 -0.29 9.78 7.94
N ASP A 46 -0.94 9.89 9.10
CA ASP A 46 -0.69 9.10 10.29
C ASP A 46 -1.91 8.23 10.63
N PHE A 47 -1.66 6.94 10.87
CA PHE A 47 -2.68 5.98 11.34
C PHE A 47 -3.92 5.93 10.43
N SER A 48 -3.73 6.11 9.13
CA SER A 48 -4.82 6.34 8.18
C SER A 48 -5.00 5.19 7.17
N ARG A 49 -6.19 5.14 6.56
CA ARG A 49 -6.57 4.16 5.53
C ARG A 49 -7.18 4.88 4.32
N LEU A 50 -6.33 5.32 3.38
CA LEU A 50 -6.75 6.22 2.31
C LEU A 50 -6.58 5.61 0.93
N ASP A 51 -7.64 5.73 0.14
CA ASP A 51 -7.66 5.44 -1.29
C ASP A 51 -7.68 6.78 -2.03
N VAL A 52 -6.58 7.12 -2.73
CA VAL A 52 -6.44 8.42 -3.41
C VAL A 52 -6.22 8.21 -4.89
N LYS A 53 -7.10 8.79 -5.71
CA LYS A 53 -7.02 8.64 -7.16
C LYS A 53 -5.88 9.47 -7.77
N GLU A 54 -5.73 10.74 -7.39
CA GLU A 54 -4.64 11.58 -7.89
C GLU A 54 -4.01 12.40 -6.75
N ILE A 55 -2.69 12.34 -6.60
CA ILE A 55 -1.92 13.26 -5.76
C ILE A 55 -0.96 14.05 -6.64
N ILE A 56 -1.01 15.37 -6.52
CA ILE A 56 -0.06 16.28 -7.16
C ILE A 56 0.62 17.10 -6.06
N VAL A 57 1.94 17.03 -6.01
CA VAL A 57 2.75 17.90 -5.16
C VAL A 57 3.79 18.64 -5.99
N GLU A 58 3.78 19.96 -5.87
CA GLU A 58 4.73 20.85 -6.53
C GLU A 58 5.48 21.69 -5.48
N SER A 59 6.77 21.42 -5.32
CA SER A 59 7.66 22.08 -4.37
C SER A 59 7.28 21.85 -2.90
N ALA A 60 8.04 20.99 -2.22
CA ALA A 60 7.97 20.77 -0.78
C ALA A 60 9.33 21.06 -0.15
N GLY A 61 9.36 21.86 0.92
CA GLY A 61 10.58 22.18 1.64
C GLY A 61 11.18 21.02 2.43
N ASN A 62 10.47 19.89 2.53
CA ASN A 62 10.97 18.62 3.05
C ASN A 62 10.36 17.44 2.25
N ASP A 63 9.56 16.55 2.85
CA ASP A 63 8.97 15.39 2.17
C ASP A 63 7.71 15.78 1.40
N CYS A 64 7.52 15.24 0.20
CA CYS A 64 6.27 15.47 -0.54
C CYS A 64 5.10 14.64 0.01
N LEU A 65 5.39 13.42 0.47
CA LEU A 65 4.41 12.52 1.04
C LEU A 65 5.10 11.65 2.10
N ASP A 66 4.81 11.87 3.39
CA ASP A 66 5.22 10.99 4.49
C ASP A 66 3.99 10.21 5.01
N LEU A 67 4.12 8.88 5.07
CA LEU A 67 3.03 7.97 5.36
C LEU A 67 3.44 7.04 6.50
N SER A 68 2.74 7.15 7.64
CA SER A 68 3.03 6.36 8.82
C SER A 68 1.83 5.49 9.24
N ALA A 69 2.14 4.27 9.70
CA ALA A 69 1.23 3.36 10.40
C ALA A 69 -0.15 3.18 9.74
N GLY A 70 -0.21 3.02 8.41
CA GLY A 70 -1.49 2.99 7.69
C GLY A 70 -1.52 2.13 6.42
N TYR A 71 -2.66 2.17 5.74
CA TYR A 71 -2.89 1.49 4.45
C TYR A 71 -3.21 2.55 3.41
N TYR A 72 -2.37 2.65 2.39
CA TYR A 72 -2.44 3.75 1.42
C TYR A 72 -2.44 3.20 -0.01
N ASN A 73 -3.52 3.44 -0.74
CA ASN A 73 -3.67 3.02 -2.13
C ASN A 73 -3.71 4.25 -3.02
N LEU A 74 -2.65 4.46 -3.79
CA LEU A 74 -2.42 5.67 -4.56
C LEU A 74 -2.43 5.32 -6.06
N ALA A 75 -3.48 5.73 -6.77
CA ALA A 75 -3.61 5.37 -8.18
C ALA A 75 -2.62 6.15 -9.06
N GLU A 76 -2.57 7.47 -8.92
CA GLU A 76 -1.59 8.30 -9.63
C GLU A 76 -0.96 9.32 -8.68
N ILE A 77 0.37 9.34 -8.63
CA ILE A 77 1.14 10.38 -7.91
C ILE A 77 2.08 11.11 -8.86
N LYS A 78 2.05 12.44 -8.79
CA LYS A 78 2.96 13.36 -9.49
C LYS A 78 3.65 14.22 -8.46
N LEU A 79 4.89 13.88 -8.10
CA LEU A 79 5.62 14.53 -7.01
C LEU A 79 6.86 15.19 -7.60
N SER A 80 6.95 16.52 -7.46
CA SER A 80 8.03 17.31 -8.04
C SER A 80 8.59 18.35 -7.08
N GLY A 81 9.91 18.52 -7.08
CA GLY A 81 10.58 19.54 -6.26
C GLY A 81 10.54 19.26 -4.75
N CYS A 82 10.65 18.00 -4.35
CA CYS A 82 10.65 17.59 -2.93
C CYS A 82 12.07 17.72 -2.37
N LYS A 83 12.31 18.57 -1.36
CA LYS A 83 13.67 18.83 -0.88
C LYS A 83 14.36 17.59 -0.30
N ASP A 84 13.61 16.71 0.38
CA ASP A 84 14.15 15.44 0.90
C ASP A 84 13.55 14.22 0.16
N LYS A 85 12.48 13.59 0.65
CA LYS A 85 11.87 12.40 0.02
C LYS A 85 10.66 12.76 -0.82
N ALA A 86 10.53 12.16 -2.00
CA ALA A 86 9.29 12.28 -2.75
C ALA A 86 8.18 11.47 -2.06
N LEU A 87 8.42 10.19 -1.76
CA LEU A 87 7.52 9.36 -0.95
C LEU A 87 8.29 8.64 0.14
N SER A 88 7.81 8.74 1.38
CA SER A 88 8.28 8.02 2.56
C SER A 88 7.16 7.16 3.14
N ALA A 89 7.44 5.89 3.39
CA ALA A 89 6.54 4.95 4.05
C ALA A 89 7.20 4.34 5.29
N GLY A 90 6.63 4.58 6.47
CA GLY A 90 7.20 4.17 7.76
C GLY A 90 6.23 3.50 8.72
N GLU A 91 6.79 2.96 9.81
CA GLU A 91 6.04 2.49 10.98
C GLU A 91 4.93 1.46 10.64
N ARG A 92 5.28 0.40 9.89
CA ARG A 92 4.37 -0.66 9.40
C ARG A 92 3.35 -0.20 8.34
N SER A 93 3.59 0.92 7.66
CA SER A 93 2.77 1.29 6.52
C SER A 93 2.74 0.20 5.44
N ARG A 94 1.57 0.03 4.83
CA ARG A 94 1.35 -0.75 3.61
C ARG A 94 0.93 0.23 2.52
N VAL A 95 1.76 0.40 1.52
CA VAL A 95 1.54 1.39 0.46
C VAL A 95 1.54 0.69 -0.89
N ALA A 96 0.47 0.86 -1.66
CA ALA A 96 0.39 0.43 -3.04
C ALA A 96 0.29 1.66 -3.95
N VAL A 97 1.28 1.86 -4.82
CA VAL A 97 1.27 2.91 -5.83
C VAL A 97 1.14 2.27 -7.20
N HIS A 98 0.11 2.66 -7.94
CA HIS A 98 -0.09 2.17 -9.28
C HIS A 98 0.77 2.92 -10.29
N ALA A 99 0.61 4.23 -10.42
CA ALA A 99 1.41 5.08 -11.29
C ALA A 99 2.12 6.19 -10.50
N ALA A 100 3.43 6.33 -10.68
CA ALA A 100 4.23 7.39 -10.07
C ALA A 100 5.08 8.15 -11.10
N GLN A 101 5.04 9.47 -11.04
CA GLN A 101 5.93 10.38 -11.76
C GLN A 101 6.69 11.23 -10.75
N ILE A 102 8.01 11.05 -10.69
CA ILE A 102 8.89 11.70 -9.70
C ILE A 102 9.97 12.51 -10.40
N SER A 103 10.16 13.77 -10.00
CA SER A 103 11.26 14.62 -10.47
C SER A 103 11.75 15.59 -9.39
N GLY A 104 13.05 15.86 -9.34
CA GLY A 104 13.63 16.83 -8.42
C GLY A 104 13.44 16.47 -6.95
N SER A 105 14.14 15.44 -6.47
CA SER A 105 14.18 15.12 -5.03
C SER A 105 15.52 14.60 -4.56
N HIS A 106 15.79 14.67 -3.26
CA HIS A 106 17.00 14.04 -2.73
C HIS A 106 16.84 12.50 -2.71
N ILE A 107 15.71 12.00 -2.23
CA ILE A 107 15.34 10.59 -2.26
C ILE A 107 14.04 10.42 -3.07
N GLY A 108 13.99 9.46 -4.00
CA GLY A 108 12.79 9.13 -4.75
C GLY A 108 11.77 8.43 -3.86
N PHE A 109 12.07 7.19 -3.47
CA PHE A 109 11.21 6.39 -2.61
C PHE A 109 11.98 5.91 -1.38
N ALA A 110 11.41 6.12 -0.19
CA ALA A 110 11.92 5.64 1.06
C ALA A 110 10.92 4.69 1.75
N THR A 111 11.42 3.57 2.26
CA THR A 111 10.65 2.68 3.14
C THR A 111 11.43 2.36 4.40
N LYS A 112 10.76 2.48 5.55
CA LYS A 112 11.35 2.29 6.87
C LYS A 112 10.47 1.44 7.78
N ASP A 113 11.09 0.85 8.80
CA ASP A 113 10.40 0.40 10.01
C ASP A 113 9.23 -0.57 9.78
N SER A 114 9.53 -1.76 9.25
CA SER A 114 8.55 -2.82 8.92
C SER A 114 7.51 -2.47 7.84
N SER A 115 7.75 -1.41 7.04
CA SER A 115 6.82 -1.00 5.99
C SER A 115 7.04 -1.72 4.66
N LEU A 116 5.98 -1.80 3.87
CA LEU A 116 5.99 -2.38 2.53
C LEU A 116 5.49 -1.34 1.52
N LEU A 117 6.28 -1.09 0.48
CA LEU A 117 5.97 -0.20 -0.62
C LEU A 117 5.93 -0.99 -1.93
N TYR A 118 4.74 -1.12 -2.51
CA TYR A 118 4.53 -1.74 -3.82
C TYR A 118 4.46 -0.67 -4.90
N LEU A 119 5.30 -0.81 -5.93
CA LEU A 119 5.43 0.13 -7.03
C LEU A 119 5.19 -0.59 -8.36
N ASN A 120 4.14 -0.20 -9.09
CA ASN A 120 3.75 -0.88 -10.32
C ASN A 120 4.33 -0.19 -11.57
N GLU A 121 3.94 1.06 -11.83
CA GLU A 121 4.36 1.84 -12.99
C GLU A 121 5.06 3.11 -12.51
N VAL A 122 6.39 3.15 -12.64
CA VAL A 122 7.18 4.25 -12.09
C VAL A 122 8.00 4.90 -13.21
N GLN A 123 7.82 6.22 -13.34
CA GLN A 123 8.64 7.11 -14.13
C GLN A 123 9.37 8.04 -13.17
N ILE A 124 10.69 7.97 -13.18
CA ILE A 124 11.55 8.79 -12.33
C ILE A 124 12.60 9.51 -13.19
N ASP A 125 12.70 10.83 -13.03
CA ASP A 125 13.79 11.60 -13.61
C ASP A 125 15.07 11.38 -12.80
N ARG A 126 15.85 10.39 -13.24
CA ARG A 126 17.11 9.99 -12.61
C ARG A 126 18.19 11.08 -12.64
N SER A 127 18.03 12.12 -13.45
CA SER A 127 18.98 13.25 -13.48
C SER A 127 18.76 14.23 -12.34
N SER A 128 17.55 14.27 -11.78
CA SER A 128 17.15 15.19 -10.72
C SER A 128 16.85 14.50 -9.37
N VAL A 129 17.00 13.17 -9.30
CA VAL A 129 16.89 12.39 -8.06
C VAL A 129 18.25 11.85 -7.60
N VAL A 130 18.67 12.18 -6.37
CA VAL A 130 20.02 11.83 -5.86
C VAL A 130 20.12 10.35 -5.44
N ILE A 131 19.17 9.87 -4.63
CA ILE A 131 19.03 8.47 -4.21
C ILE A 131 17.67 7.99 -4.71
N CYS A 132 17.68 7.00 -5.60
CA CYS A 132 16.45 6.56 -6.27
C CYS A 132 15.54 5.77 -5.31
N LEU A 133 16.13 4.80 -4.60
CA LEU A 133 15.44 3.91 -3.68
C LEU A 133 16.21 3.82 -2.36
N ASP A 134 15.50 3.95 -1.25
CA ASP A 134 16.04 3.88 0.09
C ASP A 134 15.19 2.94 0.96
N ALA A 135 15.79 1.86 1.45
CA ALA A 135 15.12 0.90 2.33
C ALA A 135 15.99 0.67 3.56
N HIS A 136 15.51 1.04 4.74
CA HIS A 136 16.29 0.95 5.98
C HIS A 136 15.42 0.70 7.20
N ARG A 137 16.05 0.42 8.33
CA ARG A 137 15.45 0.43 9.66
C ARG A 137 15.98 1.63 10.44
N LYS A 138 15.09 2.54 10.82
CA LYS A 138 15.42 3.72 11.63
C LYS A 138 15.21 3.44 13.12
N LYS A 139 14.14 2.72 13.45
CA LYS A 139 13.71 2.42 14.81
C LYS A 139 13.96 0.95 15.17
N GLN A 140 14.56 0.69 16.32
CA GLN A 140 15.04 -0.66 16.71
C GLN A 140 13.91 -1.67 16.96
N GLU A 141 12.73 -1.18 17.36
CA GLU A 141 11.52 -1.95 17.65
C GLU A 141 10.81 -2.45 16.37
N TYR A 142 11.25 -1.99 15.20
CA TYR A 142 10.76 -2.45 13.91
C TYR A 142 11.77 -3.35 13.19
N ARG A 143 11.33 -3.93 12.07
CA ARG A 143 12.17 -4.62 11.07
C ARG A 143 12.58 -3.62 9.98
N GLY A 144 13.34 -4.05 8.99
CA GLY A 144 13.64 -3.21 7.83
C GLY A 144 12.42 -2.96 6.94
N GLY A 145 12.53 -1.96 6.07
CA GLY A 145 11.53 -1.68 5.05
C GLY A 145 11.75 -2.51 3.79
N VAL A 146 10.70 -2.68 2.98
CA VAL A 146 10.78 -3.41 1.70
C VAL A 146 10.13 -2.61 0.58
N ILE A 147 10.87 -2.43 -0.51
CA ILE A 147 10.35 -1.89 -1.77
C ILE A 147 10.19 -3.06 -2.75
N VAL A 148 9.01 -3.19 -3.34
CA VAL A 148 8.70 -4.21 -4.35
C VAL A 148 8.32 -3.51 -5.65
N LEU A 149 9.18 -3.64 -6.65
CA LEU A 149 9.01 -3.07 -7.98
C LEU A 149 8.52 -4.13 -8.96
N LYS A 150 7.41 -3.84 -9.65
CA LYS A 150 6.87 -4.71 -10.71
C LYS A 150 7.87 -4.86 -11.86
N LYS A 151 8.59 -3.79 -12.17
CA LYS A 151 9.64 -3.75 -13.18
C LYS A 151 10.81 -2.92 -12.67
N ASP A 152 12.04 -3.32 -13.03
CA ASP A 152 13.21 -2.47 -12.78
C ASP A 152 13.10 -1.14 -13.53
N ILE A 153 13.42 -0.06 -12.83
CA ILE A 153 13.36 1.32 -13.31
C ILE A 153 14.75 1.93 -13.55
N GLY A 154 15.81 1.10 -13.48
CA GLY A 154 17.16 1.52 -13.85
C GLY A 154 17.78 2.51 -12.86
N CYS A 155 17.41 2.39 -11.58
CA CYS A 155 17.99 3.14 -10.48
C CYS A 155 19.43 2.72 -10.21
N THR A 156 20.40 3.62 -10.44
CA THR A 156 21.83 3.36 -10.24
C THR A 156 22.30 3.63 -8.81
N LYS A 157 21.64 4.54 -8.08
CA LYS A 157 21.96 4.91 -6.70
C LYS A 157 20.82 4.48 -5.77
N ASN A 158 21.09 3.51 -4.91
CA ASN A 158 20.14 3.01 -3.91
C ASN A 158 20.83 2.89 -2.54
N ARG A 159 20.07 3.04 -1.46
CA ARG A 159 20.53 2.79 -0.08
C ARG A 159 19.71 1.65 0.52
N VAL A 160 20.37 0.59 0.95
CA VAL A 160 19.71 -0.56 1.59
C VAL A 160 20.55 -1.02 2.77
N ASP A 161 19.96 -1.08 3.96
CA ASP A 161 20.64 -1.60 5.15
C ASP A 161 20.55 -3.14 5.24
N ALA A 162 21.17 -3.73 6.27
CA ALA A 162 21.21 -5.17 6.45
C ALA A 162 19.86 -5.82 6.79
N TYR A 163 18.83 -5.04 7.14
CA TYR A 163 17.52 -5.51 7.59
C TYR A 163 16.44 -5.36 6.52
N SER A 164 16.75 -4.66 5.44
CA SER A 164 15.81 -4.16 4.45
C SER A 164 16.06 -4.78 3.08
N LYS A 165 15.07 -4.66 2.18
CA LYS A 165 15.12 -5.34 0.87
C LYS A 165 14.53 -4.48 -0.23
N ILE A 166 15.07 -4.66 -1.44
CA ILE A 166 14.47 -4.17 -2.68
C ILE A 166 14.31 -5.36 -3.62
N GLU A 167 13.06 -5.66 -3.96
CA GLU A 167 12.68 -6.69 -4.91
C GLU A 167 12.34 -6.05 -6.25
N ARG A 168 12.92 -6.55 -7.35
CA ARG A 168 12.73 -6.01 -8.70
C ARG A 168 12.16 -7.08 -9.62
N ASN A 169 11.42 -6.64 -10.64
CA ASN A 169 10.75 -7.53 -11.60
C ASN A 169 9.81 -8.53 -10.90
N SER A 170 9.15 -8.06 -9.84
CA SER A 170 8.30 -8.89 -9.02
C SER A 170 6.94 -9.09 -9.69
N HIS A 171 6.52 -10.35 -9.76
CA HIS A 171 5.17 -10.72 -10.20
C HIS A 171 4.16 -10.61 -9.04
N SER A 172 4.62 -10.26 -7.84
CA SER A 172 3.81 -10.21 -6.62
C SER A 172 3.53 -8.77 -6.14
N THR A 173 3.53 -7.77 -7.03
CA THR A 173 3.18 -6.40 -6.64
C THR A 173 1.68 -6.24 -6.39
N CYS A 174 1.34 -5.57 -5.29
CA CYS A 174 -0.04 -5.23 -4.97
C CYS A 174 -0.50 -3.99 -5.77
N LEU A 175 -1.71 -4.06 -6.30
CA LEU A 175 -2.48 -2.94 -6.82
C LEU A 175 -3.27 -2.24 -5.72
N HIS A 176 -3.65 -2.99 -4.69
CA HIS A 176 -4.39 -2.48 -3.54
C HIS A 176 -4.04 -3.28 -2.29
N VAL A 177 -3.85 -2.59 -1.17
CA VAL A 177 -3.61 -3.14 0.16
C VAL A 177 -4.67 -2.68 1.14
N THR A 178 -5.11 -3.57 2.01
CA THR A 178 -6.06 -3.25 3.09
C THR A 178 -5.88 -4.22 4.24
N GLU A 179 -6.55 -3.97 5.36
CA GLU A 179 -6.59 -4.88 6.48
C GLU A 179 -7.98 -4.94 7.09
N PHE A 180 -8.33 -6.15 7.52
CA PHE A 180 -9.54 -6.40 8.29
C PHE A 180 -9.30 -7.45 9.37
N ASN A 181 -9.64 -7.11 10.62
CA ASN A 181 -9.47 -7.96 11.80
C ASN A 181 -8.08 -8.61 11.93
N GLY A 182 -7.03 -7.85 11.65
CA GLY A 182 -5.63 -8.29 11.71
C GLY A 182 -5.19 -9.13 10.51
N VAL A 183 -6.00 -9.23 9.45
CA VAL A 183 -5.65 -9.90 8.20
C VAL A 183 -5.31 -8.84 7.16
N GLU A 184 -4.07 -8.81 6.70
CA GLU A 184 -3.64 -7.94 5.61
C GLU A 184 -3.96 -8.61 4.26
N LEU A 185 -4.43 -7.81 3.31
CA LEU A 185 -4.79 -8.25 1.98
C LEU A 185 -4.01 -7.48 0.93
N CYS A 186 -3.58 -8.20 -0.09
CA CYS A 186 -2.94 -7.66 -1.29
C CYS A 186 -3.72 -8.12 -2.51
N THR A 187 -4.29 -7.17 -3.23
CA THR A 187 -4.93 -7.44 -4.52
C THR A 187 -3.92 -7.27 -5.64
N GLN A 188 -3.86 -8.23 -6.54
CA GLN A 188 -2.99 -8.27 -7.72
C GLN A 188 -3.89 -8.44 -8.96
N LYS A 189 -3.34 -8.23 -10.16
CA LYS A 189 -4.11 -8.39 -11.41
C LYS A 189 -4.75 -9.79 -11.54
N ASP A 190 -4.03 -10.82 -11.08
CA ASP A 190 -4.41 -12.23 -11.28
C ASP A 190 -4.92 -12.92 -9.99
N GLY A 191 -5.21 -12.17 -8.92
CA GLY A 191 -5.72 -12.75 -7.68
C GLY A 191 -5.55 -11.89 -6.44
N ILE A 192 -5.88 -12.49 -5.29
CA ILE A 192 -5.81 -11.85 -3.97
C ILE A 192 -4.94 -12.72 -3.08
N THR A 193 -3.92 -12.12 -2.47
CA THR A 193 -3.06 -12.77 -1.48
C THR A 193 -3.44 -12.29 -0.09
N TYR A 194 -3.59 -13.23 0.84
CA TYR A 194 -3.90 -12.98 2.23
C TYR A 194 -2.64 -13.21 3.07
N TYR A 195 -2.30 -12.23 3.90
CA TYR A 195 -1.24 -12.30 4.89
C TYR A 195 -1.87 -12.30 6.29
N TYR A 196 -1.48 -13.27 7.12
CA TYR A 196 -2.00 -13.41 8.48
C TYR A 196 -0.84 -13.53 9.46
N GLU A 197 -0.66 -12.53 10.33
CA GLU A 197 0.44 -12.50 11.31
C GLU A 197 0.04 -12.89 12.75
N LEU A 198 -1.25 -13.11 13.06
CA LEU A 198 -1.69 -13.43 14.42
C LEU A 198 -1.41 -14.89 14.82
N GLU A 199 -1.08 -15.11 16.10
CA GLU A 199 -1.01 -16.44 16.72
C GLU A 199 -2.40 -17.13 16.69
N ARG A 200 -2.44 -18.40 16.29
CA ARG A 200 -3.70 -19.12 16.01
C ARG A 200 -4.11 -20.09 17.12
N PRO A 201 -5.41 -20.22 17.43
CA PRO A 201 -5.94 -21.37 18.15
C PRO A 201 -5.86 -22.65 17.31
N SER A 202 -5.47 -23.78 17.92
CA SER A 202 -5.37 -25.07 17.24
C SER A 202 -6.74 -25.67 16.88
N GLY A 203 -6.84 -26.38 15.73
CA GLY A 203 -7.98 -27.27 15.42
C GLY A 203 -9.05 -26.77 14.43
N TYR A 204 -8.77 -25.75 13.62
CA TYR A 204 -9.75 -25.13 12.71
C TYR A 204 -9.42 -25.40 11.22
N ASN A 205 -10.41 -25.81 10.41
CA ASN A 205 -10.33 -25.83 8.94
C ASN A 205 -10.98 -24.58 8.35
N TRP A 206 -10.33 -23.93 7.36
CA TRP A 206 -10.78 -22.64 6.82
C TRP A 206 -11.04 -22.70 5.31
N TYR A 207 -11.95 -21.86 4.83
CA TYR A 207 -12.28 -21.68 3.40
C TYR A 207 -12.61 -20.22 3.10
N LEU A 208 -12.31 -19.78 1.86
CA LEU A 208 -12.67 -18.45 1.37
C LEU A 208 -14.07 -18.51 0.71
N GLN A 209 -14.95 -17.59 1.10
CA GLN A 209 -16.22 -17.33 0.40
C GLN A 209 -16.20 -15.96 -0.26
N TYR A 210 -16.83 -15.86 -1.43
CA TYR A 210 -17.08 -14.57 -2.07
C TYR A 210 -18.53 -14.45 -2.54
N TYR A 211 -18.96 -13.21 -2.70
CA TYR A 211 -20.29 -12.86 -3.18
C TYR A 211 -20.20 -12.30 -4.59
N LYS A 212 -21.00 -12.86 -5.51
CA LYS A 212 -21.27 -12.28 -6.82
C LYS A 212 -22.78 -12.06 -6.94
N ASN A 213 -23.22 -10.82 -7.14
CA ASN A 213 -24.65 -10.47 -7.21
C ASN A 213 -25.47 -11.02 -6.02
N LYS A 214 -24.92 -10.94 -4.80
CA LYS A 214 -25.51 -11.48 -3.56
C LYS A 214 -25.66 -13.02 -3.51
N ALA A 215 -25.13 -13.76 -4.47
CA ALA A 215 -25.06 -15.22 -4.44
C ALA A 215 -23.69 -15.70 -3.94
N ILE A 216 -23.69 -16.51 -2.88
CA ILE A 216 -22.49 -17.15 -2.32
C ILE A 216 -22.00 -18.21 -3.31
N LYS A 217 -20.73 -18.12 -3.71
CA LYS A 217 -20.05 -19.20 -4.44
C LYS A 217 -18.95 -19.77 -3.55
N LYS A 218 -18.97 -21.09 -3.33
CA LYS A 218 -17.86 -21.80 -2.68
C LYS A 218 -16.71 -21.86 -3.68
N MET A 219 -15.57 -21.27 -3.33
CA MET A 219 -14.32 -21.61 -3.99
C MET A 219 -13.79 -22.84 -3.29
N ASP A 220 -13.93 -24.00 -3.91
CA ASP A 220 -13.01 -25.09 -3.60
C ASP A 220 -11.65 -24.65 -4.15
N ALA A 221 -10.88 -24.06 -3.24
CA ALA A 221 -9.43 -24.00 -3.20
C ALA A 221 -8.69 -24.76 -4.33
N GLU A 222 -8.44 -24.13 -5.48
CA GLU A 222 -7.11 -24.30 -6.10
C GLU A 222 -6.14 -23.41 -5.33
N VAL A 223 -5.80 -23.88 -4.13
CA VAL A 223 -4.66 -23.39 -3.35
C VAL A 223 -3.42 -23.74 -4.16
N GLU A 224 -2.77 -22.74 -4.74
CA GLU A 224 -1.52 -22.94 -5.47
C GLU A 224 -0.48 -23.54 -4.48
N SER A 225 0.22 -24.57 -4.96
CA SER A 225 0.89 -25.66 -4.23
C SER A 225 2.02 -25.31 -3.23
N SER A 226 2.14 -24.06 -2.79
CA SER A 226 3.10 -23.64 -1.76
C SER A 226 2.50 -23.51 -0.36
N ALA A 227 1.17 -23.63 -0.19
CA ALA A 227 0.56 -23.70 1.13
C ALA A 227 0.83 -25.08 1.76
N ARG A 228 2.00 -25.25 2.37
CA ARG A 228 2.22 -26.33 3.34
C ARG A 228 1.12 -26.24 4.40
N ARG A 229 0.60 -27.38 4.85
CA ARG A 229 -0.27 -27.45 6.04
C ARG A 229 0.46 -26.77 7.18
N CYS A 230 -0.01 -25.60 7.60
CA CYS A 230 0.53 -24.90 8.75
C CYS A 230 0.13 -25.62 10.03
N ILE A 231 1.08 -25.88 10.92
CA ILE A 231 0.84 -26.64 12.16
C ILE A 231 1.38 -25.80 13.32
N GLY A 232 0.53 -25.48 14.31
CA GLY A 232 0.97 -24.75 15.51
C GLY A 232 1.19 -23.25 15.26
N ASN A 233 2.35 -22.73 15.68
CA ASN A 233 2.71 -21.30 15.70
C ASN A 233 3.31 -20.79 14.38
N ASP A 234 3.01 -21.42 13.25
CA ASP A 234 3.55 -21.01 11.94
C ASP A 234 2.91 -19.72 11.43
N THR A 235 3.72 -18.79 10.92
CA THR A 235 3.24 -17.71 10.05
C THR A 235 2.86 -18.32 8.69
N CYS A 236 1.63 -18.09 8.22
CA CYS A 236 1.17 -18.62 6.93
C CYS A 236 0.73 -17.50 6.00
N SER A 237 1.10 -17.66 4.74
CA SER A 237 0.50 -16.94 3.62
C SER A 237 -0.43 -17.88 2.87
N PHE A 238 -1.63 -17.40 2.54
CA PHE A 238 -2.54 -18.11 1.64
C PHE A 238 -2.66 -17.29 0.37
N LYS A 239 -2.21 -17.85 -0.75
CA LYS A 239 -2.40 -17.26 -2.07
C LYS A 239 -3.68 -17.84 -2.66
N VAL A 240 -4.66 -16.98 -2.93
CA VAL A 240 -5.88 -17.38 -3.63
C VAL A 240 -5.84 -16.74 -5.02
N LYS A 241 -5.67 -17.57 -6.04
CA LYS A 241 -5.69 -17.12 -7.42
C LYS A 241 -7.14 -16.95 -7.87
N TRP A 242 -7.46 -15.82 -8.49
CA TRP A 242 -8.77 -15.57 -9.07
C TRP A 242 -8.61 -15.58 -10.59
N ASN A 243 -9.27 -16.51 -11.28
CA ASN A 243 -9.13 -16.63 -12.73
C ASN A 243 -9.80 -15.48 -13.51
N VAL A 244 -10.74 -14.75 -12.88
CA VAL A 244 -11.39 -13.53 -13.40
C VAL A 244 -11.83 -12.68 -12.20
N LEU A 245 -11.35 -11.44 -12.07
CA LEU A 245 -11.93 -10.43 -11.18
C LEU A 245 -13.19 -9.87 -11.88
N PRO A 246 -14.42 -10.07 -11.38
CA PRO A 246 -15.57 -9.48 -12.05
C PRO A 246 -15.66 -7.96 -11.76
N ALA A 247 -16.61 -7.24 -12.35
CA ALA A 247 -16.83 -5.79 -12.11
C ALA A 247 -17.90 -5.52 -11.03
N GLY A 248 -17.61 -4.62 -10.07
CA GLY A 248 -18.48 -4.27 -8.94
C GLY A 248 -18.44 -5.20 -7.72
N TYR A 249 -18.04 -4.64 -6.57
CA TYR A 249 -18.18 -5.15 -5.18
C TYR A 249 -17.61 -6.57 -4.91
N TRP A 250 -16.39 -6.63 -4.35
CA TRP A 250 -15.71 -7.89 -4.01
C TRP A 250 -15.56 -8.05 -2.50
N THR A 251 -16.54 -8.69 -1.87
CA THR A 251 -16.40 -9.12 -0.47
C THR A 251 -15.76 -10.50 -0.40
N GLY A 252 -14.69 -10.62 0.39
CA GLY A 252 -14.01 -11.87 0.68
C GLY A 252 -14.17 -12.22 2.14
N GLU A 253 -14.74 -13.38 2.44
CA GLU A 253 -14.94 -13.85 3.81
C GLU A 253 -14.04 -15.05 4.11
N VAL A 254 -13.37 -15.01 5.27
CA VAL A 254 -12.66 -16.16 5.82
C VAL A 254 -13.54 -16.78 6.89
N HIS A 255 -13.93 -18.04 6.67
CA HIS A 255 -14.72 -18.82 7.61
C HIS A 255 -13.87 -19.92 8.22
N SER A 256 -14.17 -20.25 9.47
CA SER A 256 -13.80 -21.52 10.08
C SER A 256 -14.97 -22.49 10.12
N GLN A 257 -14.72 -23.72 10.54
CA GLN A 257 -15.76 -24.70 10.89
C GLN A 257 -16.73 -24.22 11.99
N TYR A 258 -16.44 -23.10 12.69
CA TYR A 258 -17.29 -22.52 13.73
C TYR A 258 -17.93 -21.17 13.33
N GLY A 259 -17.67 -20.67 12.11
CA GLY A 259 -18.29 -19.44 11.58
C GLY A 259 -17.29 -18.42 11.02
N LYS A 260 -17.83 -17.24 10.68
CA LYS A 260 -17.13 -16.12 10.04
C LYS A 260 -16.07 -15.52 10.98
N MET A 261 -14.84 -15.38 10.49
CA MET A 261 -13.71 -14.83 11.24
C MET A 261 -13.30 -13.44 10.73
N ALA A 262 -13.36 -13.23 9.42
CA ALA A 262 -13.01 -11.97 8.77
C ALA A 262 -13.87 -11.74 7.51
N GLU A 263 -14.09 -10.47 7.16
CA GLU A 263 -14.73 -10.00 5.92
C GLU A 263 -13.99 -8.78 5.43
N THR A 264 -13.55 -8.79 4.19
CA THR A 264 -12.99 -7.58 3.57
C THR A 264 -13.93 -7.06 2.50
N TYR A 265 -13.83 -5.75 2.22
CA TYR A 265 -14.42 -5.10 1.07
C TYR A 265 -13.31 -4.44 0.25
N VAL A 266 -13.24 -4.75 -1.04
CA VAL A 266 -12.31 -4.11 -1.97
C VAL A 266 -13.09 -3.51 -3.14
N ASP A 267 -12.89 -2.21 -3.38
CA ASP A 267 -13.52 -1.43 -4.45
C ASP A 267 -12.47 -0.99 -5.49
N LEU A 268 -12.10 -1.92 -6.37
CA LEU A 268 -11.10 -1.65 -7.41
C LEU A 268 -11.61 -0.68 -8.49
N ASP A 269 -12.93 -0.59 -8.67
CA ASP A 269 -13.57 0.25 -9.68
C ASP A 269 -13.37 1.73 -9.36
N ARG A 270 -13.47 2.13 -8.08
CA ARG A 270 -13.24 3.51 -7.63
C ARG A 270 -11.83 4.02 -7.90
N LEU A 271 -10.85 3.12 -7.87
CA LEU A 271 -9.45 3.43 -8.17
C LEU A 271 -9.12 3.37 -9.67
N GLY A 272 -10.08 2.97 -10.51
CA GLY A 272 -9.90 2.89 -11.96
C GLY A 272 -9.06 1.69 -12.41
N TYR A 273 -8.94 0.64 -11.59
CA TYR A 273 -8.20 -0.57 -11.94
C TYR A 273 -9.03 -1.63 -12.68
N ALA A 274 -10.28 -1.30 -13.02
CA ALA A 274 -11.20 -2.17 -13.74
C ALA A 274 -10.88 -2.18 -15.25
N GLU A 275 -9.86 -2.94 -15.63
CA GLU A 275 -9.66 -3.43 -17.01
C GLU A 275 -9.42 -4.95 -17.03
#